data_AF-A0A3E4U7U8-F1
#
_entry.id   AF-A0A3E4U7U8-F1
#
_cell.length_a   1.000
_cell.length_b   1.000
_cell.length_c   1.000
_cell.angle_alpha   90.00
_cell.angle_beta   90.00
_cell.angle_gamma   90.00
#
_symmetry.space_group_name_H-M   'P 1'
#
loop_
_entity.id
_entity.type
_entity.pdbx_description
1 polymer ?
#
loop_
_entity_poly.entity_id
_entity_poly.type
_entity_poly.pdbx_seq_one_letter_code
_entity_poly.pdbx_strand_id
1 'polypeptide(L)'
;MKLMKDKGVLELIEELKKKLRLRSIEDETIPRFVFVCGEQILDENGNLIDEAILEVQNNIRYLIMKKFIKYKQCEEYEKVSHPAQCIISEYLYTDDKEIDILTFEEVLAEISECIIIIVESPGTYCELGAFALNDVFADKTIVVNEDNPQYKKSFITKGPIKKIENKHEENIILHNGKGTLKNSLELDDMILKISSKRVKYIPNLNAQELSLKNLIYELLNLTELFEPVTAYELETLYKEIRGITNYTISKKEKHKIVSFKRVILLMEEMKIIIRNNGFLHINKDITCYNAMFTINRKYLNTFRIRYLCRVYKCEPERIGSL
;
A
#
# COMPACT_ATOMS: atom_id res chain seq x y z
N MET A 1 17.93 22.56 -5.95
CA MET A 1 16.71 23.43 -5.95
C MET A 1 16.66 24.40 -7.14
N LYS A 2 17.61 24.34 -8.08
CA LYS A 2 17.53 25.10 -9.33
C LYS A 2 16.37 24.57 -10.18
N LEU A 3 16.14 23.25 -10.14
CA LEU A 3 15.04 22.58 -10.83
C LEU A 3 13.66 23.09 -10.40
N MET A 4 13.37 23.17 -9.08
CA MET A 4 12.07 23.64 -8.58
C MET A 4 11.77 25.12 -8.86
N LYS A 5 12.80 25.91 -9.19
CA LYS A 5 12.64 27.32 -9.60
C LYS A 5 12.63 27.50 -11.12
N ASP A 6 12.77 26.41 -11.87
CA ASP A 6 12.81 26.45 -13.32
C ASP A 6 11.43 26.80 -13.89
N LYS A 7 11.38 27.76 -14.82
CA LYS A 7 10.13 28.23 -15.43
C LYS A 7 9.32 27.09 -16.08
N GLY A 8 9.98 26.13 -16.72
CA GLY A 8 9.30 25.01 -17.36
C GLY A 8 8.69 24.04 -16.35
N VAL A 9 9.34 23.83 -15.20
CA VAL A 9 8.79 23.04 -14.09
C VAL A 9 7.60 23.75 -13.45
N LEU A 10 7.69 25.06 -13.24
CA LEU A 10 6.57 25.86 -12.72
C LEU A 10 5.35 25.84 -13.65
N GLU A 11 5.57 25.95 -14.97
CA GLU A 11 4.50 25.81 -15.97
C GLU A 11 3.82 24.43 -15.91
N LEU A 12 4.60 23.35 -15.76
CA LEU A 12 4.09 21.99 -15.58
C LEU A 12 3.24 21.85 -14.31
N ILE A 13 3.66 22.45 -13.20
CA ILE A 13 2.90 22.46 -11.94
C ILE A 13 1.56 23.20 -12.12
N GLU A 14 1.55 24.35 -12.78
CA GLU A 14 0.33 25.11 -13.08
C GLU A 14 -0.63 24.36 -14.01
N GLU A 15 -0.12 23.59 -14.97
CA GLU A 15 -0.93 22.68 -15.78
C GLU A 15 -1.58 21.58 -14.92
N LEU A 16 -0.82 20.95 -14.01
CA LEU A 16 -1.32 19.92 -13.10
C LEU A 16 -2.39 20.45 -12.13
N LYS A 17 -2.23 21.66 -11.60
CA LYS A 17 -3.24 22.30 -10.73
C LYS A 17 -4.62 22.36 -11.40
N LYS A 18 -4.67 22.62 -12.71
CA LYS A 18 -5.92 22.63 -13.50
C LYS A 18 -6.56 21.24 -13.65
N LYS A 19 -5.80 20.17 -13.37
CA LYS A 19 -6.24 18.76 -13.46
C LYS A 19 -6.51 18.13 -12.09
N LEU A 20 -6.40 18.90 -11.00
CA LEU A 20 -6.66 18.39 -9.66
C LEU A 20 -8.05 17.77 -9.56
N ARG A 21 -8.11 16.58 -8.98
CA ARG A 21 -9.37 15.90 -8.73
C ARG A 21 -10.06 16.54 -7.52
N LEU A 22 -11.32 16.90 -7.69
CA LEU A 22 -12.17 17.55 -6.67
C LEU A 22 -13.29 16.65 -6.15
N ARG A 23 -13.43 15.44 -6.67
CA ARG A 23 -14.47 14.48 -6.29
C ARG A 23 -13.87 13.10 -6.07
N SER A 24 -14.47 12.34 -5.18
CA SER A 24 -14.09 10.94 -4.97
C SER A 24 -14.28 10.11 -6.23
N ILE A 25 -13.49 9.05 -6.37
CA ILE A 25 -13.62 8.05 -7.43
C ILE A 25 -13.45 6.65 -6.88
N GLU A 26 -13.90 5.69 -7.69
CA GLU A 26 -13.60 4.28 -7.54
C GLU A 26 -12.97 3.78 -8.85
N ASP A 27 -11.70 3.41 -8.78
CA ASP A 27 -10.90 3.07 -9.95
C ASP A 27 -10.08 1.80 -9.70
N GLU A 28 -9.97 0.97 -10.73
CA GLU A 28 -9.20 -0.27 -10.71
C GLU A 28 -7.71 -0.04 -10.95
N THR A 29 -7.28 1.14 -11.42
CA THR A 29 -5.85 1.44 -11.61
C THR A 29 -5.17 1.95 -10.34
N ILE A 30 -5.94 2.33 -9.32
CA ILE A 30 -5.38 2.74 -8.01
C ILE A 30 -4.93 1.48 -7.27
N PRO A 31 -3.71 1.45 -6.72
CA PRO A 31 -3.17 0.25 -6.10
C PRO A 31 -3.96 -0.12 -4.84
N ARG A 32 -4.28 -1.40 -4.71
CA ARG A 32 -4.89 -1.98 -3.52
C ARG A 32 -3.78 -2.32 -2.54
N PHE A 33 -3.85 -1.74 -1.36
CA PHE A 33 -3.00 -2.16 -0.25
C PHE A 33 -3.67 -3.34 0.47
N VAL A 34 -2.95 -4.46 0.60
CA VAL A 34 -3.44 -5.69 1.23
C VAL A 34 -2.55 -5.98 2.42
N PHE A 35 -3.07 -5.84 3.63
CA PHE A 35 -2.31 -6.13 4.85
C PHE A 35 -2.38 -7.63 5.14
N VAL A 36 -1.24 -8.32 5.18
CA VAL A 36 -1.19 -9.79 5.29
C VAL A 36 -0.49 -10.22 6.59
N CYS A 37 -1.28 -10.76 7.51
CA CYS A 37 -0.83 -11.25 8.80
C CYS A 37 -0.75 -12.79 8.83
N GLY A 38 0.32 -13.36 9.39
CA GLY A 38 0.67 -14.78 9.27
C GLY A 38 2.02 -15.12 9.89
N GLU A 39 2.54 -16.33 9.65
CA GLU A 39 3.88 -16.72 10.10
C GLU A 39 5.00 -15.88 9.49
N GLN A 40 6.09 -15.73 10.24
CA GLN A 40 7.31 -15.03 9.85
C GLN A 40 7.82 -15.52 8.49
N ILE A 41 8.15 -14.59 7.60
CA ILE A 41 8.84 -14.86 6.32
C ILE A 41 10.22 -14.19 6.23
N LEU A 42 10.63 -13.51 7.30
CA LEU A 42 11.88 -12.77 7.39
C LEU A 42 12.87 -13.47 8.33
N ASP A 43 14.14 -13.45 7.97
CA ASP A 43 15.23 -13.87 8.84
C ASP A 43 15.49 -12.84 9.96
N GLU A 44 16.44 -13.16 10.84
CA GLU A 44 16.83 -12.29 11.96
C GLU A 44 17.42 -10.94 11.50
N ASN A 45 17.83 -10.83 10.24
CA ASN A 45 18.37 -9.62 9.64
C ASN A 45 17.29 -8.81 8.87
N GLY A 46 16.03 -9.24 8.89
CA GLY A 46 14.92 -8.61 8.17
C GLY A 46 14.89 -8.88 6.67
N ASN A 47 15.69 -9.82 6.18
CA ASN A 47 15.66 -10.25 4.78
C ASN A 47 14.62 -11.36 4.58
N LEU A 48 14.04 -11.42 3.38
CA LEU A 48 13.16 -12.53 3.03
C LEU A 48 13.93 -13.86 3.13
N ILE A 49 13.37 -14.82 3.87
CA ILE A 49 13.90 -16.18 3.93
C ILE A 49 13.93 -16.77 2.52
N ASP A 50 14.92 -17.63 2.24
CA ASP A 50 15.05 -18.29 0.94
C ASP A 50 13.71 -18.89 0.46
N GLU A 51 13.34 -18.55 -0.78
CA GLU A 51 12.03 -18.92 -1.33
C GLU A 51 11.83 -20.44 -1.37
N ALA A 52 12.89 -21.23 -1.63
CA ALA A 52 12.77 -22.68 -1.65
C ALA A 52 12.48 -23.23 -0.25
N ILE A 53 13.03 -22.62 0.81
CA ILE A 53 12.72 -22.97 2.20
C ILE A 53 11.24 -22.68 2.50
N LEU A 54 10.76 -21.48 2.16
CA LEU A 54 9.37 -21.08 2.38
C LEU A 54 8.38 -21.98 1.63
N GLU A 55 8.74 -22.41 0.41
CA GLU A 55 7.92 -23.34 -0.39
C GLU A 55 7.84 -24.75 0.18
N VAL A 56 8.96 -25.27 0.71
CA VAL A 56 9.04 -26.57 1.38
C VAL A 56 8.23 -26.55 2.68
N GLN A 57 8.29 -25.44 3.41
CA GLN A 57 7.50 -25.24 4.63
C GLN A 57 6.01 -25.01 4.37
N ASN A 58 5.60 -24.81 3.10
CA ASN A 58 4.25 -24.40 2.73
C ASN A 58 3.80 -23.15 3.49
N ASN A 59 4.68 -22.16 3.63
CA ASN A 59 4.33 -20.90 4.31
C ASN A 59 3.18 -20.20 3.56
N ILE A 60 2.04 -20.05 4.23
CA ILE A 60 0.79 -19.57 3.61
C ILE A 60 0.90 -18.09 3.24
N ARG A 61 1.52 -17.27 4.09
CA ARG A 61 1.73 -15.84 3.84
C ARG A 61 2.53 -15.63 2.56
N TYR A 62 3.67 -16.31 2.43
CA TYR A 62 4.49 -16.27 1.21
C TYR A 62 3.72 -16.77 -0.02
N LEU A 63 2.96 -17.86 0.10
CA LEU A 63 2.11 -18.36 -0.99
C LEU A 63 1.11 -17.30 -1.48
N ILE A 64 0.42 -16.62 -0.56
CA ILE A 64 -0.55 -15.56 -0.87
C ILE A 64 0.14 -14.38 -1.57
N MET A 65 1.27 -13.91 -1.03
CA MET A 65 2.07 -12.84 -1.65
C MET A 65 2.50 -13.21 -3.08
N LYS A 66 2.99 -14.45 -3.27
CA LYS A 66 3.39 -14.96 -4.58
C LYS A 66 2.20 -15.04 -5.55
N LYS A 67 1.02 -15.43 -5.08
CA LYS A 67 -0.19 -15.44 -5.92
C LYS A 67 -0.58 -14.02 -6.35
N PHE A 68 -0.54 -13.03 -5.46
CA PHE A 68 -0.78 -11.63 -5.85
C PHE A 68 0.21 -11.12 -6.91
N ILE A 69 1.50 -11.43 -6.80
CA ILE A 69 2.53 -11.04 -7.78
C ILE A 69 2.28 -11.69 -9.16
N LYS A 70 1.61 -12.84 -9.23
CA LYS A 70 1.23 -13.44 -10.53
C LYS A 70 0.12 -12.66 -11.23
N TYR A 71 -0.74 -11.96 -10.49
CA TYR A 71 -1.76 -11.11 -11.07
C TYR A 71 -1.15 -9.79 -11.53
N LYS A 72 -1.14 -9.61 -12.84
CA LYS A 72 -0.57 -8.47 -13.53
C LYS A 72 -1.65 -7.74 -14.27
N GLN A 73 -1.64 -6.43 -14.18
CA GLN A 73 -2.45 -5.54 -15.01
C GLN A 73 -1.57 -5.00 -16.12
N CYS A 74 -1.96 -5.27 -17.37
CA CYS A 74 -1.36 -4.65 -18.53
C CYS A 74 -2.12 -3.36 -18.84
N GLU A 75 -1.47 -2.23 -18.67
CA GLU A 75 -1.99 -0.92 -19.00
C GLU A 75 -1.59 -0.51 -20.43
N GLU A 76 -2.09 0.65 -20.86
CA GLU A 76 -1.63 1.30 -22.10
C GLU A 76 -0.09 1.43 -22.13
N TYR A 77 0.49 1.32 -23.32
CA TYR A 77 1.94 1.39 -23.55
C TYR A 77 2.74 0.27 -22.86
N GLU A 78 2.15 -0.93 -22.75
CA GLU A 78 2.79 -2.17 -22.24
C GLU A 78 3.33 -2.04 -20.81
N LYS A 79 2.85 -1.05 -20.05
CA LYS A 79 3.18 -0.96 -18.62
C LYS A 79 2.50 -2.11 -17.91
N VAL A 80 3.32 -2.93 -17.24
CA VAL A 80 2.83 -3.94 -16.32
C VAL A 80 2.87 -3.37 -14.90
N SER A 81 1.77 -3.52 -14.18
CA SER A 81 1.66 -3.20 -12.76
C SER A 81 1.05 -4.38 -12.01
N HIS A 82 1.36 -4.48 -10.72
CA HIS A 82 0.75 -5.43 -9.81
C HIS A 82 -0.32 -4.68 -9.02
N PRO A 83 -1.61 -4.90 -9.32
CA PRO A 83 -2.69 -4.09 -8.77
C PRO A 83 -2.82 -4.19 -7.25
N ALA A 84 -2.43 -5.33 -6.67
CA ALA A 84 -2.47 -5.59 -5.23
C ALA A 84 -1.05 -5.61 -4.64
N GLN A 85 -0.81 -4.71 -3.69
CA GLN A 85 0.45 -4.52 -3.00
C GLN A 85 0.33 -5.09 -1.59
N CYS A 86 1.03 -6.20 -1.33
CA CYS A 86 1.06 -6.81 -0.02
C CYS A 86 1.92 -6.00 0.94
N ILE A 87 1.34 -5.63 2.07
CA ILE A 87 2.01 -4.97 3.18
C ILE A 87 2.12 -6.00 4.30
N ILE A 88 3.30 -6.12 4.90
CA ILE A 88 3.53 -6.93 6.10
C ILE A 88 4.16 -6.03 7.16
N SER A 89 3.73 -6.14 8.41
CA SER A 89 4.15 -5.25 9.48
C SER A 89 5.62 -5.45 9.84
N GLU A 90 6.14 -6.67 9.68
CA GLU A 90 7.52 -7.05 10.03
C GLU A 90 8.59 -6.37 9.16
N TYR A 91 8.25 -5.94 7.93
CA TYR A 91 9.17 -5.09 7.14
C TYR A 91 9.30 -3.68 7.69
N LEU A 92 8.29 -3.24 8.42
CA LEU A 92 8.11 -1.84 8.75
C LEU A 92 8.46 -1.60 10.21
N TYR A 93 8.14 -2.54 11.11
CA TYR A 93 8.38 -2.37 12.52
C TYR A 93 9.86 -2.60 12.85
N THR A 94 10.53 -1.54 13.31
CA THR A 94 11.87 -1.62 13.91
C THR A 94 11.75 -1.37 15.42
N ASP A 95 12.63 -1.98 16.22
CA ASP A 95 12.62 -1.87 17.68
C ASP A 95 12.71 -0.41 18.20
N ASP A 96 13.15 0.52 17.35
CA ASP A 96 13.27 1.95 17.65
C ASP A 96 11.95 2.75 17.47
N LYS A 97 10.83 2.11 17.11
CA LYS A 97 9.57 2.83 16.93
C LYS A 97 8.94 3.21 18.27
N GLU A 98 8.59 4.49 18.41
CA GLU A 98 7.93 5.04 19.60
C GLU A 98 6.47 4.57 19.79
N ILE A 99 5.93 3.76 18.89
CA ILE A 99 4.55 3.25 18.90
C ILE A 99 4.56 1.75 19.14
N ASP A 100 3.60 1.25 19.92
CA ASP A 100 3.44 -0.19 20.08
C ASP A 100 2.98 -0.84 18.76
N ILE A 101 3.32 -2.12 18.59
CA ILE A 101 3.05 -2.89 17.38
C ILE A 101 1.57 -2.89 17.04
N LEU A 102 0.68 -3.08 18.02
CA LEU A 102 -0.76 -3.16 17.77
C LEU A 102 -1.31 -1.84 17.21
N THR A 103 -0.90 -0.70 17.79
CA THR A 103 -1.25 0.63 17.27
C THR A 103 -0.69 0.83 15.86
N PHE A 104 0.51 0.34 15.57
CA PHE A 104 1.08 0.42 14.22
C PHE A 104 0.29 -0.44 13.22
N GLU A 105 -0.10 -1.65 13.58
CA GLU A 105 -0.92 -2.50 12.71
C GLU A 105 -2.33 -1.96 12.50
N GLU A 106 -2.91 -1.23 13.48
CA GLU A 106 -4.14 -0.47 13.27
C GLU A 106 -3.97 0.54 12.11
N VAL A 107 -2.80 1.17 11.96
CA VAL A 107 -2.51 2.07 10.83
C VAL A 107 -2.52 1.33 9.50
N LEU A 108 -1.84 0.19 9.45
CA LEU A 108 -1.76 -0.64 8.23
C LEU A 108 -3.14 -1.16 7.85
N ALA A 109 -3.91 -1.58 8.83
CA ALA A 109 -5.30 -1.94 8.67
C ALA A 109 -6.13 -0.75 8.14
N GLU A 110 -5.95 0.47 8.67
CA GLU A 110 -6.67 1.66 8.20
C GLU A 110 -6.39 2.01 6.74
N ILE A 111 -5.12 1.98 6.31
CA ILE A 111 -4.72 2.33 4.93
C ILE A 111 -5.04 1.24 3.91
N SER A 112 -5.20 -0.02 4.35
CA SER A 112 -5.43 -1.17 3.48
C SER A 112 -6.87 -1.31 2.99
N GLU A 113 -7.04 -1.83 1.79
CA GLU A 113 -8.34 -2.21 1.22
C GLU A 113 -8.88 -3.51 1.81
N CYS A 114 -7.97 -4.39 2.24
CA CYS A 114 -8.27 -5.70 2.80
C CYS A 114 -7.21 -6.08 3.84
N ILE A 115 -7.63 -6.84 4.85
CA ILE A 115 -6.76 -7.47 5.83
C ILE A 115 -6.89 -8.97 5.63
N ILE A 116 -5.80 -9.70 5.45
CA ILE A 116 -5.79 -11.16 5.37
C ILE A 116 -5.08 -11.68 6.60
N ILE A 117 -5.77 -12.46 7.43
CA ILE A 117 -5.20 -13.04 8.64
C ILE A 117 -5.14 -14.55 8.48
N ILE A 118 -3.94 -15.09 8.53
CA ILE A 118 -3.69 -16.53 8.52
C ILE A 118 -3.58 -16.98 9.98
N VAL A 119 -4.54 -17.78 10.41
CA VAL A 119 -4.74 -18.14 11.83
C VAL A 119 -3.88 -19.36 12.16
N GLU A 120 -2.59 -19.12 12.35
CA GLU A 120 -1.57 -20.18 12.50
C GLU A 120 -0.58 -19.96 13.66
N SER A 121 -0.61 -18.80 14.34
CA SER A 121 0.32 -18.51 15.43
C SER A 121 -0.33 -17.71 16.57
N PRO A 122 0.28 -17.68 17.78
CA PRO A 122 -0.22 -16.84 18.88
C PRO A 122 -0.38 -15.36 18.50
N GLY A 123 0.51 -14.83 17.65
CA GLY A 123 0.41 -13.47 17.14
C GLY A 123 -0.87 -13.26 16.32
N THR A 124 -1.14 -14.16 15.37
CA THR A 124 -2.32 -14.01 14.51
C THR A 124 -3.64 -14.29 15.22
N TYR A 125 -3.63 -15.02 16.34
CA TYR A 125 -4.80 -15.13 17.20
C TYR A 125 -5.15 -13.79 17.86
N CYS A 126 -4.13 -13.04 18.31
CA CYS A 126 -4.29 -11.71 18.90
C CYS A 126 -4.77 -10.69 17.84
N GLU A 127 -4.14 -10.66 16.67
CA GLU A 127 -4.52 -9.79 15.55
C GLU A 127 -5.97 -10.05 15.12
N LEU A 128 -6.35 -11.33 14.94
CA LEU A 128 -7.71 -11.72 14.60
C LEU A 128 -8.71 -11.19 15.63
N GLY A 129 -8.41 -11.34 16.92
CA GLY A 129 -9.24 -10.78 17.99
C GLY A 129 -9.37 -9.25 17.90
N ALA A 130 -8.24 -8.55 17.75
CA ALA A 130 -8.19 -7.09 17.68
C ALA A 130 -8.97 -6.53 16.48
N PHE A 131 -8.74 -7.08 15.28
CA PHE A 131 -9.40 -6.60 14.06
C PHE A 131 -10.86 -7.03 13.98
N ALA A 132 -11.24 -8.20 14.51
CA ALA A 132 -12.64 -8.60 14.56
C ALA A 132 -13.48 -7.73 15.52
N LEU A 133 -12.88 -7.13 16.55
CA LEU A 133 -13.61 -6.23 17.46
C LEU A 133 -14.01 -4.92 16.79
N ASN A 134 -13.19 -4.37 15.89
CA ASN A 134 -13.50 -3.17 15.13
C ASN A 134 -14.36 -3.51 13.91
N ASP A 135 -15.61 -3.02 13.87
CA ASP A 135 -16.56 -3.37 12.79
C ASP A 135 -16.11 -2.93 11.40
N VAL A 136 -15.31 -1.85 11.28
CA VAL A 136 -14.77 -1.38 10.00
C VAL A 136 -13.65 -2.30 9.51
N PHE A 137 -12.84 -2.84 10.41
CA PHE A 137 -11.79 -3.80 10.04
C PHE A 137 -12.39 -5.16 9.76
N ALA A 138 -13.27 -5.65 10.63
CA ALA A 138 -13.98 -6.92 10.45
C ALA A 138 -14.71 -7.02 9.09
N ASP A 139 -15.25 -5.90 8.58
CA ASP A 139 -15.92 -5.84 7.28
C ASP A 139 -14.99 -6.10 6.07
N LYS A 140 -13.68 -5.88 6.26
CA LYS A 140 -12.64 -6.08 5.23
C LYS A 140 -11.58 -7.10 5.62
N THR A 141 -11.83 -7.89 6.67
CA THR A 141 -10.94 -8.98 7.08
C THR A 141 -11.34 -10.26 6.38
N ILE A 142 -10.34 -10.96 5.84
CA ILE A 142 -10.39 -12.31 5.30
C ILE A 142 -9.58 -13.20 6.22
N VAL A 143 -10.13 -14.36 6.56
CA VAL A 143 -9.53 -15.33 7.46
C VAL A 143 -9.14 -16.55 6.67
N VAL A 144 -7.87 -16.95 6.77
CA VAL A 144 -7.39 -18.25 6.29
C VAL A 144 -7.11 -19.11 7.52
N ASN A 145 -7.85 -20.20 7.68
CA ASN A 145 -7.78 -21.03 8.90
C ASN A 145 -7.81 -22.53 8.58
N GLU A 146 -7.16 -23.33 9.43
CA GLU A 146 -7.23 -24.79 9.32
C GLU A 146 -8.65 -25.27 9.70
N ASP A 147 -9.28 -26.13 8.87
CA ASP A 147 -10.51 -26.83 9.24
C ASP A 147 -10.18 -27.99 10.19
N ASN A 148 -9.84 -27.62 11.42
CA ASN A 148 -9.49 -28.56 12.46
C ASN A 148 -10.74 -28.90 13.30
N PRO A 149 -11.24 -30.15 13.26
CA PRO A 149 -12.44 -30.55 13.99
C PRO A 149 -12.35 -30.32 15.51
N GLN A 150 -11.14 -30.38 16.09
CA GLN A 150 -10.91 -30.19 17.52
C GLN A 150 -11.19 -28.73 17.94
N TYR A 151 -10.93 -27.77 17.05
CA TYR A 151 -11.08 -26.35 17.33
C TYR A 151 -12.44 -25.78 16.92
N LYS A 152 -13.36 -26.57 16.36
CA LYS A 152 -14.73 -26.11 15.98
C LYS A 152 -15.52 -25.47 17.12
N LYS A 153 -15.23 -25.83 18.37
CA LYS A 153 -15.86 -25.25 19.58
C LYS A 153 -14.98 -24.23 20.30
N SER A 154 -13.81 -23.91 19.77
CA SER A 154 -12.87 -22.95 20.37
C SER A 154 -13.43 -21.52 20.36
N PHE A 155 -12.85 -20.67 21.21
CA PHE A 155 -13.16 -19.24 21.20
C PHE A 155 -12.77 -18.60 19.86
N ILE A 156 -11.64 -18.99 19.26
CA ILE A 156 -11.18 -18.47 17.96
C ILE A 156 -12.26 -18.70 16.89
N THR A 157 -12.76 -19.93 16.77
CA THR A 157 -13.77 -20.29 15.76
C THR A 157 -15.14 -19.66 16.05
N LYS A 158 -15.64 -19.77 17.29
CA LYS A 158 -16.99 -19.30 17.66
C LYS A 158 -17.07 -17.80 17.95
N GLY A 159 -15.93 -17.14 18.15
CA GLY A 159 -15.82 -15.72 18.43
C GLY A 159 -15.46 -14.95 17.18
N PRO A 160 -14.17 -14.56 17.00
CA PRO A 160 -13.78 -13.64 15.93
C PRO A 160 -13.99 -14.20 14.52
N ILE A 161 -13.71 -15.50 14.26
CA ILE A 161 -13.99 -16.09 12.94
C ILE A 161 -15.49 -16.03 12.65
N LYS A 162 -16.34 -16.49 13.57
CA LYS A 162 -17.80 -16.44 13.42
C LYS A 162 -18.31 -15.00 13.22
N LYS A 163 -17.70 -14.01 13.88
CA LYS A 163 -18.09 -12.60 13.71
C LYS A 163 -17.80 -12.10 12.30
N ILE A 164 -16.67 -12.47 11.71
CA ILE A 164 -16.32 -12.13 10.32
C ILE A 164 -17.24 -12.89 9.35
N GLU A 165 -17.42 -14.20 9.57
CA GLU A 165 -18.31 -15.06 8.77
C GLU A 165 -19.74 -14.52 8.72
N ASN A 166 -20.28 -14.03 9.85
CA ASN A 166 -21.61 -13.45 9.91
C ASN A 166 -21.76 -12.15 9.10
N LYS A 167 -20.66 -11.45 8.78
CA LYS A 167 -20.68 -10.27 7.90
C LYS A 167 -20.52 -10.69 6.45
N HIS A 168 -19.52 -11.52 6.16
CA HIS A 168 -19.14 -11.99 4.84
C HIS A 168 -18.68 -13.44 4.93
N GLU A 169 -19.55 -14.40 4.60
CA GLU A 169 -19.23 -15.82 4.65
C GLU A 169 -18.07 -16.15 3.69
N GLU A 170 -18.00 -15.48 2.55
CA GLU A 170 -16.97 -15.70 1.55
C GLU A 170 -15.57 -15.20 1.97
N ASN A 171 -15.47 -14.48 3.09
CA ASN A 171 -14.19 -14.05 3.65
C ASN A 171 -13.54 -15.13 4.52
N ILE A 172 -14.14 -16.31 4.68
CA ILE A 172 -13.56 -17.43 5.40
C ILE A 172 -13.04 -18.47 4.41
N ILE A 173 -11.72 -18.68 4.40
CA ILE A 173 -11.05 -19.70 3.60
C ILE A 173 -10.55 -20.78 4.55
N LEU A 174 -11.02 -22.01 4.34
CA LEU A 174 -10.62 -23.15 5.14
C LEU A 174 -9.63 -24.03 4.39
N HIS A 175 -8.69 -24.64 5.11
CA HIS A 175 -7.76 -25.61 4.53
C HIS A 175 -7.59 -26.85 5.41
N ASN A 176 -7.33 -27.99 4.77
CA ASN A 176 -7.06 -29.27 5.43
C ASN A 176 -5.56 -29.61 5.32
N GLY A 177 -4.73 -28.71 5.85
CA GLY A 177 -3.27 -28.73 5.72
C GLY A 177 -2.71 -27.69 4.75
N LYS A 178 -1.61 -27.02 5.12
CA LYS A 178 -1.09 -25.83 4.42
C LYS A 178 -0.83 -26.07 2.91
N GLY A 179 -0.36 -27.26 2.55
CA GLY A 179 -0.06 -27.63 1.16
C GLY A 179 -1.26 -27.65 0.22
N THR A 180 -2.49 -27.83 0.73
CA THR A 180 -3.70 -27.88 -0.11
C THR A 180 -4.04 -26.52 -0.73
N LEU A 181 -3.62 -25.43 -0.09
CA LEU A 181 -3.87 -24.05 -0.56
C LEU A 181 -3.16 -23.72 -1.87
N LYS A 182 -2.11 -24.45 -2.24
CA LYS A 182 -1.39 -24.23 -3.51
C LYS A 182 -2.33 -24.30 -4.72
N ASN A 183 -3.31 -25.21 -4.67
CA ASN A 183 -4.30 -25.46 -5.73
C ASN A 183 -5.74 -25.14 -5.29
N SER A 184 -5.93 -24.29 -4.27
CA SER A 184 -7.26 -23.93 -3.78
C SER A 184 -7.93 -22.93 -4.72
N LEU A 185 -9.07 -23.33 -5.31
CA LEU A 185 -9.90 -22.46 -6.13
C LEU A 185 -10.47 -21.29 -5.33
N GLU A 186 -10.92 -21.54 -4.08
CA GLU A 186 -11.43 -20.49 -3.19
C GLU A 186 -10.37 -19.41 -2.92
N LEU A 187 -9.12 -19.83 -2.70
CA LEU A 187 -8.02 -18.89 -2.53
C LEU A 187 -7.75 -18.11 -3.83
N ASP A 188 -7.70 -18.79 -4.98
CA ASP A 188 -7.47 -18.14 -6.26
C ASP A 188 -8.57 -17.13 -6.63
N ASP A 189 -9.84 -17.48 -6.39
CA ASP A 189 -10.99 -16.60 -6.58
C ASP A 189 -10.93 -15.38 -5.65
N MET A 190 -10.52 -15.57 -4.40
CA MET A 190 -10.30 -14.46 -3.46
C MET A 190 -9.21 -13.51 -3.94
N ILE A 191 -8.05 -14.04 -4.37
CA ILE A 191 -6.96 -13.23 -4.90
C ILE A 191 -7.42 -12.44 -6.15
N LEU A 192 -8.17 -13.09 -7.05
CA LEU A 192 -8.74 -12.46 -8.23
C LEU A 192 -9.72 -11.33 -7.85
N LYS A 193 -10.64 -11.59 -6.90
CA LYS A 193 -11.63 -10.62 -6.41
C LYS A 193 -10.95 -9.39 -5.83
N ILE A 194 -9.91 -9.56 -5.00
CA ILE A 194 -9.14 -8.44 -4.45
C ILE A 194 -8.41 -7.68 -5.55
N SER A 195 -7.70 -8.40 -6.42
CA SER A 195 -6.85 -7.81 -7.46
C SER A 195 -7.64 -6.98 -8.48
N SER A 196 -8.91 -7.34 -8.72
CA SER A 196 -9.82 -6.65 -9.65
C SER A 196 -10.73 -5.61 -8.97
N LYS A 197 -10.73 -5.52 -7.64
CA LYS A 197 -11.60 -4.60 -6.90
C LYS A 197 -11.21 -3.14 -7.18
N ARG A 198 -12.21 -2.29 -7.40
CA ARG A 198 -12.00 -0.84 -7.51
C ARG A 198 -11.67 -0.26 -6.13
N VAL A 199 -10.70 0.64 -6.09
CA VAL A 199 -10.31 1.35 -4.87
C VAL A 199 -11.02 2.68 -4.80
N LYS A 200 -11.64 2.95 -3.65
CA LYS A 200 -12.22 4.25 -3.36
C LYS A 200 -11.13 5.22 -2.90
N TYR A 201 -10.91 6.26 -3.70
CA TYR A 201 -10.06 7.39 -3.35
C TYR A 201 -10.89 8.65 -3.11
N ILE A 202 -10.57 9.37 -2.05
CA ILE A 202 -11.21 10.63 -1.68
C ILE A 202 -10.12 11.71 -1.61
N PRO A 203 -10.15 12.75 -2.46
CA PRO A 203 -9.14 13.79 -2.42
C PRO A 203 -9.06 14.51 -1.07
N ASN A 204 -7.84 14.77 -0.58
CA ASN A 204 -7.63 15.62 0.59
C ASN A 204 -7.88 17.09 0.22
N LEU A 205 -9.13 17.52 0.31
CA LEU A 205 -9.55 18.90 0.05
C LEU A 205 -9.54 19.78 1.31
N ASN A 206 -9.64 19.16 2.50
CA ASN A 206 -9.50 19.88 3.76
C ASN A 206 -8.02 20.11 4.06
N ALA A 207 -7.55 21.34 3.86
CA ALA A 207 -6.17 21.73 4.12
C ALA A 207 -5.72 21.52 5.57
N GLN A 208 -6.64 21.55 6.53
CA GLN A 208 -6.32 21.48 7.95
C GLN A 208 -6.12 20.04 8.43
N GLU A 209 -6.79 19.08 7.80
CA GLU A 209 -6.80 17.69 8.22
C GLU A 209 -6.74 16.75 7.00
N LEU A 210 -5.59 16.08 6.87
CA LEU A 210 -5.28 15.17 5.77
C LEU A 210 -5.48 13.72 6.22
N SER A 211 -6.26 12.96 5.44
CA SER A 211 -6.35 11.51 5.60
C SER A 211 -5.05 10.85 5.15
N LEU A 212 -4.43 10.06 6.04
CA LEU A 212 -3.17 9.35 5.77
C LEU A 212 -3.23 8.49 4.49
N LYS A 213 -4.26 7.64 4.36
CA LYS A 213 -4.46 6.79 3.17
C LYS A 213 -4.47 7.58 1.86
N ASN A 214 -5.28 8.64 1.80
CA ASN A 214 -5.40 9.47 0.61
C ASN A 214 -4.11 10.28 0.35
N LEU A 215 -3.41 10.67 1.42
CA LEU A 215 -2.12 11.34 1.31
C LEU A 215 -1.05 10.42 0.70
N ILE A 216 -1.03 9.14 1.08
CA ILE A 216 -0.15 8.13 0.46
C ILE A 216 -0.42 8.04 -1.04
N TYR A 217 -1.68 7.93 -1.47
CA TYR A 217 -2.01 7.88 -2.90
C TYR A 217 -1.60 9.15 -3.65
N GLU A 218 -1.81 10.32 -3.04
CA GLU A 218 -1.44 11.60 -3.64
C GLU A 218 0.09 11.76 -3.78
N LEU A 219 0.84 11.38 -2.75
CA LEU A 219 2.30 11.38 -2.77
C LEU A 219 2.86 10.35 -3.75
N LEU A 220 2.23 9.17 -3.86
CA LEU A 220 2.61 8.14 -4.82
C LEU A 220 2.38 8.63 -6.26
N ASN A 221 1.24 9.26 -6.54
CA ASN A 221 0.94 9.87 -7.83
C ASN A 221 1.96 10.96 -8.19
N LEU A 222 2.31 11.84 -7.23
CA LEU A 222 3.32 12.87 -7.43
C LEU A 222 4.71 12.28 -7.65
N THR A 223 5.06 11.21 -6.93
CA THR A 223 6.33 10.51 -7.11
C THR A 223 6.42 9.92 -8.52
N GLU A 224 5.36 9.28 -9.03
CA GLU A 224 5.33 8.77 -10.41
C GLU A 224 5.44 9.89 -11.47
N LEU A 225 4.96 11.10 -11.19
CA LEU A 225 5.07 12.23 -12.11
C LEU A 225 6.46 12.89 -12.10
N PHE A 226 7.10 12.97 -10.92
CA PHE A 226 8.26 13.82 -10.68
C PHE A 226 9.55 13.06 -10.32
N GLU A 227 9.54 11.72 -10.23
CA GLU A 227 10.77 10.96 -10.03
C GLU A 227 11.81 11.23 -11.14
N PRO A 228 13.11 11.34 -10.83
CA PRO A 228 13.71 11.32 -9.48
C PRO A 228 13.42 12.63 -8.68
N VAL A 229 12.86 12.48 -7.48
CA VAL A 229 12.43 13.61 -6.61
C VAL A 229 12.93 13.44 -5.18
N THR A 230 13.39 14.49 -4.51
CA THR A 230 13.74 14.37 -3.09
C THR A 230 12.51 14.41 -2.18
N ALA A 231 12.61 13.90 -0.95
CA ALA A 231 11.49 13.96 0.01
C ALA A 231 11.02 15.41 0.30
N TYR A 232 11.97 16.34 0.38
CA TYR A 232 11.69 17.76 0.57
C TYR A 232 10.94 18.38 -0.63
N GLU A 233 11.37 18.04 -1.85
CA GLU A 233 10.71 18.51 -3.07
C GLU A 233 9.31 17.93 -3.21
N LEU A 234 9.13 16.66 -2.87
CA LEU A 234 7.81 16.01 -2.88
C LEU A 234 6.84 16.69 -1.90
N GLU A 235 7.27 17.01 -0.68
CA GLU A 235 6.48 17.80 0.28
C GLU A 235 6.18 19.20 -0.27
N THR A 236 7.18 19.86 -0.86
CA THR A 236 7.03 21.21 -1.44
C THR A 236 6.01 21.21 -2.58
N LEU A 237 6.12 20.25 -3.50
CA LEU A 237 5.20 20.04 -4.61
C LEU A 237 3.78 19.83 -4.12
N TYR A 238 3.60 18.95 -3.13
CA TYR A 238 2.28 18.69 -2.56
C TYR A 238 1.66 19.98 -1.97
N LYS A 239 2.42 20.71 -1.15
CA LYS A 239 1.98 21.96 -0.53
C LYS A 239 1.61 23.02 -1.56
N GLU A 240 2.45 23.18 -2.58
CA GLU A 240 2.22 24.14 -3.66
C GLU A 240 0.98 23.79 -4.49
N ILE A 241 0.81 22.52 -4.86
CA ILE A 241 -0.31 22.06 -5.68
C ILE A 241 -1.63 22.12 -4.90
N ARG A 242 -1.63 21.75 -3.62
CA ARG A 242 -2.82 21.83 -2.75
C ARG A 242 -3.07 23.23 -2.19
N GLY A 243 -2.12 24.14 -2.30
CA GLY A 243 -2.22 25.49 -1.73
C GLY A 243 -2.26 25.48 -0.20
N ILE A 244 -1.50 24.60 0.44
CA ILE A 244 -1.49 24.46 1.90
C ILE A 244 -0.14 24.85 2.50
N THR A 245 -0.19 25.49 3.67
CA THR A 245 1.00 25.89 4.44
C THR A 245 1.10 25.11 5.75
N ASN A 246 -0.02 25.01 6.46
CA ASN A 246 -0.19 24.24 7.68
C ASN A 246 -1.06 23.02 7.40
N TYR A 247 -0.78 21.91 8.09
CA TYR A 247 -1.55 20.68 7.99
C TYR A 247 -1.52 19.91 9.31
N THR A 248 -2.48 19.02 9.48
CA THR A 248 -2.45 17.92 10.44
C THR A 248 -2.82 16.64 9.71
N ILE A 249 -2.19 15.53 10.08
CA ILE A 249 -2.60 14.21 9.62
C ILE A 249 -3.64 13.69 10.60
N SER A 250 -4.82 13.28 10.10
CA SER A 250 -5.89 12.71 10.91
C SER A 250 -5.35 11.62 11.83
N LYS A 251 -5.89 11.50 13.04
CA LYS A 251 -5.52 10.44 14.01
C LYS A 251 -4.03 10.39 14.40
N LYS A 252 -3.27 11.47 14.20
CA LYS A 252 -1.86 11.57 14.59
C LYS A 252 -1.57 11.20 16.05
N GLU A 253 -2.50 11.43 16.97
CA GLU A 253 -2.34 11.09 18.39
C GLU A 253 -2.29 9.58 18.62
N LYS A 254 -2.91 8.78 17.75
CA LYS A 254 -2.83 7.32 17.79
C LYS A 254 -1.52 6.85 17.16
N HIS A 255 -1.33 7.15 15.88
CA HIS A 255 -0.28 6.51 15.09
C HIS A 255 1.07 7.23 15.05
N LYS A 256 1.18 8.41 15.66
CA LYS A 256 2.36 9.28 15.68
C LYS A 256 2.93 9.67 14.31
N ILE A 257 2.33 9.27 13.18
CA ILE A 257 2.63 9.82 11.85
C ILE A 257 2.11 11.26 11.77
N VAL A 258 3.00 12.22 12.02
CA VAL A 258 2.66 13.64 12.18
C VAL A 258 3.16 14.53 11.05
N SER A 259 3.99 14.01 10.14
CA SER A 259 4.66 14.80 9.10
C SER A 259 4.81 14.07 7.78
N PHE A 260 4.96 14.81 6.67
CA PHE A 260 5.29 14.25 5.35
C PHE A 260 6.51 13.34 5.39
N LYS A 261 7.55 13.71 6.16
CA LYS A 261 8.73 12.85 6.35
C LYS A 261 8.35 11.47 6.90
N ARG A 262 7.49 11.40 7.93
CA ARG A 262 7.04 10.11 8.49
C ARG A 262 6.15 9.34 7.51
N VAL A 263 5.33 10.02 6.70
CA VAL A 263 4.53 9.37 5.65
C VAL A 263 5.44 8.78 4.56
N ILE A 264 6.43 9.54 4.08
CA ILE A 264 7.38 9.08 3.06
C ILE A 264 8.20 7.90 3.58
N LEU A 265 8.65 7.94 4.84
CA LEU A 265 9.31 6.79 5.47
C LEU A 265 8.41 5.56 5.50
N LEU A 266 7.14 5.71 5.89
CA LEU A 266 6.17 4.61 5.82
C LEU A 266 6.02 4.07 4.38
N MET A 267 5.97 4.94 3.37
CA MET A 267 5.88 4.53 1.96
C MET A 267 7.15 3.77 1.49
N GLU A 268 8.34 4.15 1.96
CA GLU A 268 9.61 3.44 1.72
C GLU A 268 9.59 2.06 2.40
N GLU A 269 9.20 2.01 3.67
CA GLU A 269 9.07 0.75 4.43
C GLU A 269 8.07 -0.19 3.75
N MET A 270 6.93 0.34 3.27
CA MET A 270 5.93 -0.41 2.49
C MET A 270 6.45 -0.86 1.11
N LYS A 271 7.67 -0.48 0.73
CA LYS A 271 8.32 -0.76 -0.56
C LYS A 271 7.52 -0.28 -1.77
N ILE A 272 6.64 0.71 -1.58
CA ILE A 272 5.87 1.30 -2.69
C ILE A 272 6.63 2.44 -3.38
N ILE A 273 7.60 3.00 -2.68
CA ILE A 273 8.65 3.86 -3.23
C ILE A 273 10.02 3.36 -2.78
N ILE A 274 11.06 3.70 -3.53
CA ILE A 274 12.45 3.29 -3.29
C ILE A 274 13.30 4.55 -3.27
N ARG A 275 14.27 4.62 -2.36
CA ARG A 275 15.23 5.73 -2.28
C ARG A 275 16.61 5.31 -2.79
N ASN A 276 17.07 5.97 -3.85
CA ASN A 276 18.39 5.79 -4.42
C ASN A 276 19.12 7.14 -4.46
N ASN A 277 20.32 7.22 -3.89
CA ASN A 277 21.14 8.43 -3.85
C ASN A 277 20.39 9.69 -3.37
N GLY A 278 19.47 9.53 -2.41
CA GLY A 278 18.64 10.61 -1.85
C GLY A 278 17.37 10.94 -2.64
N PHE A 279 17.19 10.38 -3.84
CA PHE A 279 16.01 10.55 -4.67
C PHE A 279 15.02 9.41 -4.48
N LEU A 280 13.74 9.76 -4.51
CA LEU A 280 12.60 8.86 -4.43
C LEU A 280 12.16 8.47 -5.83
N HIS A 281 11.83 7.19 -5.97
CA HIS A 281 11.31 6.55 -7.16
C HIS A 281 10.10 5.71 -6.79
N ILE A 282 9.11 5.60 -7.67
CA ILE A 282 8.04 4.62 -7.52
C ILE A 282 8.61 3.21 -7.76
N ASN A 283 8.16 2.24 -6.98
CA ASN A 283 8.50 0.85 -7.29
C ASN A 283 7.96 0.49 -8.69
N LYS A 284 8.77 -0.14 -9.53
CA LYS A 284 8.49 -0.38 -10.96
C LYS A 284 7.20 -1.16 -11.19
N ASP A 285 6.79 -1.94 -10.20
CA ASP A 285 5.60 -2.78 -10.23
C ASP A 285 4.31 -2.04 -9.84
N ILE A 286 4.38 -0.74 -9.57
CA ILE A 286 3.25 0.05 -9.07
C ILE A 286 2.95 1.19 -10.02
N THR A 287 1.67 1.58 -10.07
CA THR A 287 1.25 2.84 -10.65
C THR A 287 0.18 3.49 -9.77
N CYS A 288 0.08 4.82 -9.80
CA CYS A 288 -0.97 5.59 -9.13
C CYS A 288 -1.25 6.91 -9.88
N TYR A 289 -1.03 6.93 -11.20
CA TYR A 289 -0.91 8.17 -11.97
C TYR A 289 -2.18 9.03 -12.02
N ASN A 290 -3.36 8.47 -11.77
CA ASN A 290 -4.66 9.11 -11.95
C ASN A 290 -5.45 9.30 -10.64
N ALA A 291 -4.81 9.10 -9.48
CA ALA A 291 -5.46 9.32 -8.18
C ALA A 291 -5.71 10.82 -7.94
N MET A 292 -4.64 11.58 -7.71
CA MET A 292 -4.69 13.01 -7.37
C MET A 292 -5.16 13.89 -8.54
N PHE A 293 -4.88 13.46 -9.77
CA PHE A 293 -5.16 14.22 -10.99
C PHE A 293 -6.08 13.47 -11.94
N THR A 294 -6.90 14.19 -12.68
CA THR A 294 -7.72 13.64 -13.77
C THR A 294 -6.91 13.60 -15.05
N ILE A 295 -6.02 12.60 -15.17
CA ILE A 295 -5.11 12.41 -16.30
C ILE A 295 -5.11 10.95 -16.77
N ASN A 296 -4.73 10.70 -18.02
CA ASN A 296 -4.54 9.37 -18.59
C ASN A 296 -3.05 9.03 -18.76
N ARG A 297 -2.74 7.78 -19.12
CA ARG A 297 -1.36 7.29 -19.30
C ARG A 297 -0.58 8.10 -20.35
N LYS A 298 -1.23 8.46 -21.47
CA LYS A 298 -0.65 9.32 -22.50
C LYS A 298 -0.20 10.68 -21.96
N TYR A 299 -1.03 11.30 -21.12
CA TYR A 299 -0.68 12.57 -20.48
C TYR A 299 0.50 12.40 -19.51
N LEU A 300 0.47 11.36 -18.66
CA LEU A 300 1.59 11.03 -17.77
C LEU A 300 2.91 10.93 -18.54
N ASN A 301 2.94 10.13 -19.61
CA ASN A 301 4.15 9.95 -20.42
C ASN A 301 4.64 11.27 -21.03
N THR A 302 3.72 12.07 -21.56
CA THR A 302 4.04 13.39 -22.14
C THR A 302 4.57 14.34 -21.08
N PHE A 303 3.95 14.37 -19.90
CA PHE A 303 4.36 15.16 -18.76
C PHE A 303 5.78 14.78 -18.32
N ARG A 304 6.02 13.48 -18.14
CA ARG A 304 7.32 12.96 -17.70
C ARG A 304 8.43 13.27 -18.68
N ILE A 305 8.19 13.16 -20.00
CA ILE A 305 9.18 13.54 -21.02
C ILE A 305 9.55 15.03 -20.85
N ARG A 306 8.56 15.91 -20.74
CA ARG A 306 8.79 17.36 -20.56
C ARG A 306 9.55 17.65 -19.26
N TYR A 307 9.16 17.01 -18.16
CA TYR A 307 9.81 17.17 -16.86
C TYR A 307 11.26 16.68 -16.90
N LEU A 308 11.52 15.48 -17.41
CA LEU A 308 12.86 14.90 -17.52
C LEU A 308 13.78 15.74 -18.42
N CYS A 309 13.26 16.38 -19.47
CA CYS A 309 14.03 17.37 -20.23
C CYS A 309 14.49 18.56 -19.37
N ARG A 310 13.67 19.00 -18.40
CA ARG A 310 14.09 20.04 -17.44
C ARG A 310 15.08 19.51 -16.43
N VAL A 311 14.91 18.28 -15.94
CA VAL A 311 15.89 17.61 -15.07
C VAL A 311 17.25 17.55 -15.76
N TYR A 312 17.32 17.03 -16.98
CA TYR A 312 18.55 16.94 -17.77
C TYR A 312 19.23 18.31 -17.98
N LYS A 313 18.44 19.37 -18.17
CA LYS A 313 18.96 20.73 -18.38
C LYS A 313 19.46 21.37 -17.08
N CYS A 314 18.76 21.17 -15.97
CA CYS A 314 18.97 21.93 -14.74
C CYS A 314 19.87 21.20 -13.73
N GLU A 315 19.69 19.89 -13.59
CA GLU A 315 20.28 19.00 -12.57
C GLU A 315 20.50 17.59 -13.19
N PRO A 316 21.34 17.45 -14.25
CA PRO A 316 21.54 16.18 -14.99
C PRO A 316 22.08 15.02 -14.15
N GLU A 317 22.77 15.31 -13.05
CA GLU A 317 23.30 14.32 -12.10
C GLU A 317 22.20 13.41 -11.53
N ARG A 318 20.94 13.88 -11.49
CA ARG A 318 19.78 13.09 -11.06
C ARG A 318 19.43 11.94 -12.01
N ILE A 319 19.86 12.01 -13.26
CA ILE A 319 19.52 11.00 -14.28
C ILE A 319 20.44 9.79 -14.19
N GLY A 320 21.65 9.94 -13.61
CA GLY A 320 22.53 8.81 -13.32
C GLY A 320 21.99 7.84 -12.25
N SER A 321 20.89 8.20 -11.58
CA SER A 321 20.18 7.37 -10.59
C SER A 321 18.85 6.78 -11.08
N LEU A 322 18.52 6.91 -12.37
CA LEU A 322 17.29 6.36 -12.99
C LEU A 322 17.39 4.87 -13.35
#